data_AF-A0A0G4EZU2-F1
#
_entry.id   AF-A0A0G4EZU2-F1
#
_cell.length_a   1.000
_cell.length_b   1.000
_cell.length_c   1.000
_cell.angle_alpha   90.00
_cell.angle_beta   90.00
_cell.angle_gamma   90.00
#
_symmetry.space_group_name_H-M   'P 1'
#
loop_
_entity.id
_entity.type
_entity.pdbx_description
1 polymer ?
#
loop_
_entity_poly.entity_id
_entity_poly.type
_entity_poly.pdbx_seq_one_letter_code
_entity_poly.pdbx_strand_id
1 'polypeptide(L)'
;MLKHLGLGFIGLGWLPELPSPLIASGIKTVESSAQITHSPMASESVPSLWSIALKKTAHMLDDTAKRPTLLTRIERQPPTEIPRGITLPTVLGQRIEKAMDRDDLRGVLVLDISDVAGAIKTVHVLERCSGHWQMMKTFLRLAAVHRLTPANATPPLRLSAESLPATTAFDQMPLAMALYATIGQQLTHRGTSLALQQVDDGHFWIGDLPFRVVPLGRLPGGHPYTKGYTKTDPPIYLRYNFGCTRDLFPSFSTFLIAMLLRMWYRARGVGYRMVLGAGIGRDDPRYRRLITERITEDLGIAVDWRYDGGDLNAATQVSDHRRVIVSGFRLNETIAAHLRVVRGVIELWTTERPAASRSHPLAVRYPVSMPLWGAVLRRFGLEHDVINGGRVAGGPSIGSTLSG
;
A
#
# COMPACT_ATOMS: atom_id res chain seq x y z
N MET A 1 5.95 36.63 -1.60
CA MET A 1 5.23 36.76 -0.30
C MET A 1 4.72 35.40 0.23
N LEU A 2 5.45 34.29 -0.03
CA LEU A 2 5.19 32.95 0.56
C LEU A 2 6.47 32.24 1.04
N LYS A 3 7.65 32.89 0.95
CA LYS A 3 8.93 32.39 1.51
C LYS A 3 9.08 32.61 3.02
N HIS A 4 8.07 33.15 3.71
CA HIS A 4 8.11 33.44 5.16
C HIS A 4 7.16 32.61 6.01
N LEU A 5 6.54 31.54 5.47
CA LEU A 5 5.95 30.50 6.31
C LEU A 5 7.08 29.59 6.82
N GLY A 6 7.87 30.12 7.75
CA GLY A 6 8.76 29.33 8.57
C GLY A 6 7.94 28.37 9.44
N LEU A 7 7.70 27.16 8.94
CA LEU A 7 7.40 26.01 9.77
C LEU A 7 8.68 25.62 10.51
N GLY A 8 9.03 26.43 11.50
CA GLY A 8 10.04 26.10 12.48
C GLY A 8 9.52 24.96 13.35
N PHE A 9 10.20 23.82 13.29
CA PHE A 9 10.07 22.76 14.29
C PHE A 9 10.39 23.35 15.67
N ILE A 10 9.38 23.51 16.51
CA ILE A 10 9.58 23.79 17.94
C ILE A 10 10.01 22.48 18.57
N GLY A 11 11.30 22.40 18.93
CA GLY A 11 11.81 21.38 19.84
C GLY A 11 11.16 21.55 21.20
N LEU A 12 10.37 20.57 21.62
CA LEU A 12 9.86 20.47 22.98
C LEU A 12 11.00 20.02 23.90
N GLY A 13 11.57 21.00 24.61
CA GLY A 13 12.41 20.78 25.77
C GLY A 13 11.57 20.31 26.97
N TRP A 14 11.97 19.17 27.51
CA TRP A 14 12.03 18.78 28.92
C TRP A 14 11.28 19.67 29.94
N LEU A 15 10.35 19.05 30.66
CA LEU A 15 9.90 19.44 32.01
C LEU A 15 9.79 18.18 32.90
N PRO A 16 9.99 18.29 34.22
CA PRO A 16 10.43 17.21 35.08
C PRO A 16 9.28 16.41 35.71
N GLU A 17 9.69 15.25 36.23
CA GLU A 17 8.96 14.26 37.02
C GLU A 17 8.21 14.83 38.23
N LEU A 18 7.10 14.15 38.61
CA LEU A 18 6.66 13.79 39.97
C LEU A 18 5.24 13.15 39.92
N PRO A 19 4.76 12.44 40.96
CA PRO A 19 5.04 11.04 41.27
C PRO A 19 3.80 10.13 41.13
N SER A 20 4.06 8.81 41.03
CA SER A 20 3.07 7.74 40.97
C SER A 20 2.17 7.62 42.22
N PRO A 21 0.96 7.07 42.06
CA PRO A 21 0.42 6.18 43.07
C PRO A 21 0.12 4.77 42.53
N LEU A 22 0.52 3.80 43.36
CA LEU A 22 0.03 2.44 43.40
C LEU A 22 -1.51 2.40 43.44
N ILE A 23 -2.14 1.41 42.81
CA ILE A 23 -3.08 0.45 43.45
C ILE A 23 -3.71 -0.53 42.42
N ALA A 24 -3.63 -1.80 42.83
CA ALA A 24 -4.52 -2.95 42.63
C ALA A 24 -4.89 -3.51 41.25
N SER A 25 -4.64 -4.82 41.19
CA SER A 25 -5.11 -5.81 40.23
C SER A 25 -6.63 -6.01 40.27
N GLY A 26 -7.20 -6.23 39.08
CA GLY A 26 -8.56 -6.69 38.90
C GLY A 26 -8.74 -7.27 37.50
N ILE A 27 -8.42 -8.56 37.33
CA ILE A 27 -8.65 -9.30 36.09
C ILE A 27 -10.16 -9.51 35.94
N LYS A 28 -10.78 -8.81 34.98
CA LYS A 28 -12.09 -9.16 34.44
C LYS A 28 -11.92 -9.67 33.01
N THR A 29 -12.24 -10.96 32.83
CA THR A 29 -12.40 -11.62 31.55
C THR A 29 -13.53 -10.94 30.78
N VAL A 30 -13.24 -10.33 29.64
CA VAL A 30 -14.23 -9.79 28.71
C VAL A 30 -14.24 -10.67 27.47
N GLU A 31 -15.36 -11.36 27.26
CA GLU A 31 -15.67 -12.04 26.00
C GLU A 31 -15.77 -11.01 24.87
N SER A 32 -14.76 -10.98 24.01
CA SER A 32 -14.72 -10.12 22.83
C SER A 32 -15.50 -10.77 21.68
N SER A 33 -16.79 -10.47 21.61
CA SER A 33 -17.59 -10.66 20.40
C SER A 33 -17.22 -9.55 19.41
N ALA A 34 -16.26 -9.83 18.52
CA ALA A 34 -15.89 -8.91 17.45
C ALA A 34 -17.02 -8.81 16.41
N GLN A 35 -17.90 -7.83 16.60
CA GLN A 35 -18.83 -7.36 15.59
C GLN A 35 -18.04 -6.98 14.33
N ILE A 36 -18.55 -7.46 13.20
CA ILE A 36 -18.14 -7.04 11.87
C ILE A 36 -18.45 -5.54 11.77
N THR A 37 -17.44 -4.70 11.94
CA THR A 37 -17.44 -3.37 11.33
C THR A 37 -17.36 -3.60 9.83
N HIS A 38 -18.51 -3.87 9.23
CA HIS A 38 -18.76 -3.37 7.89
C HIS A 38 -18.48 -1.88 8.00
N SER A 39 -17.38 -1.39 7.42
CA SER A 39 -17.35 0.01 7.04
C SER A 39 -18.66 0.23 6.32
N PRO A 40 -19.61 1.01 6.89
CA PRO A 40 -20.82 1.33 6.16
C PRO A 40 -20.30 1.85 4.84
N MET A 41 -20.76 1.28 3.72
CA MET A 41 -20.50 1.88 2.41
C MET A 41 -20.73 3.36 2.63
N ALA A 42 -19.66 4.14 2.57
CA ALA A 42 -19.72 5.54 2.93
C ALA A 42 -20.88 6.07 2.10
N SER A 43 -22.00 6.36 2.77
CA SER A 43 -23.10 7.10 2.18
C SER A 43 -22.37 8.25 1.50
N GLU A 44 -22.48 8.33 0.17
CA GLU A 44 -21.83 9.37 -0.61
C GLU A 44 -22.39 10.68 -0.06
N SER A 45 -21.72 11.19 0.98
CA SER A 45 -22.15 12.35 1.70
C SER A 45 -22.16 13.43 0.66
N VAL A 46 -23.32 14.09 0.47
CA VAL A 46 -23.48 15.15 -0.50
C VAL A 46 -22.23 16.02 -0.44
N PRO A 47 -21.47 16.13 -1.56
CA PRO A 47 -20.20 16.84 -1.54
C PRO A 47 -20.45 18.25 -0.99
N SER A 48 -19.68 18.67 0.00
CA SER A 48 -19.82 20.03 0.52
C SER A 48 -19.65 21.03 -0.64
N LEU A 49 -20.34 22.18 -0.59
CA LEU A 49 -20.19 23.23 -1.61
C LEU A 49 -18.72 23.59 -1.82
N TRP A 50 -17.93 23.55 -0.75
CA TRP A 50 -16.49 23.70 -0.80
C TRP A 50 -15.79 22.63 -1.63
N SER A 51 -16.09 21.34 -1.46
CA SER A 51 -15.47 20.27 -2.25
C SER A 51 -15.78 20.39 -3.75
N ILE A 52 -16.99 20.84 -4.10
CA ILE A 52 -17.40 21.13 -5.47
C ILE A 52 -16.62 22.32 -6.02
N ALA A 53 -16.54 23.41 -5.26
CA ALA A 53 -15.77 24.59 -5.61
C ALA A 53 -14.28 24.27 -5.77
N LEU A 54 -13.71 23.46 -4.87
CA LEU A 54 -12.33 23.01 -4.92
C LEU A 54 -12.06 22.16 -6.16
N LYS A 55 -12.92 21.17 -6.47
CA LYS A 55 -12.80 20.37 -7.71
C LYS A 55 -12.83 21.28 -8.94
N LYS A 56 -13.81 22.18 -9.03
CA LYS A 56 -13.93 23.12 -10.16
C LYS A 56 -12.70 24.01 -10.29
N THR A 57 -12.19 24.52 -9.16
CA THR A 57 -11.00 25.37 -9.11
C THR A 57 -9.76 24.59 -9.53
N ALA A 58 -9.57 23.36 -9.05
CA ALA A 58 -8.47 22.48 -9.45
C ALA A 58 -8.46 22.23 -10.98
N HIS A 59 -9.62 21.94 -11.58
CA HIS A 59 -9.74 21.81 -13.04
C HIS A 59 -9.35 23.09 -13.78
N MET A 60 -9.78 24.25 -13.28
CA MET A 60 -9.41 25.53 -13.89
C MET A 60 -7.92 25.84 -13.76
N LEU A 61 -7.24 25.31 -12.73
CA LEU A 61 -5.79 25.47 -12.55
C LEU A 61 -4.95 24.62 -13.50
N ASP A 62 -5.52 23.55 -14.06
CA ASP A 62 -4.85 22.75 -15.10
C ASP A 62 -4.90 23.41 -16.48
N ASP A 63 -5.89 24.27 -16.71
CA ASP A 63 -5.99 25.07 -17.92
C ASP A 63 -5.04 26.27 -17.83
N THR A 64 -3.91 26.19 -18.54
CA THR A 64 -2.86 27.22 -18.53
C THR A 64 -3.36 28.59 -18.97
N ALA A 65 -4.40 28.65 -19.82
CA ALA A 65 -4.99 29.91 -20.26
C ALA A 65 -5.91 30.53 -19.20
N LYS A 66 -6.62 29.71 -18.41
CA LYS A 66 -7.53 30.19 -17.34
C LYS A 66 -6.83 30.41 -16.00
N ARG A 67 -5.68 29.79 -15.77
CA ARG A 67 -4.93 29.85 -14.50
C ARG A 67 -4.65 31.29 -14.03
N PRO A 68 -4.12 32.22 -14.86
CA PRO A 68 -3.83 33.58 -14.40
C PRO A 68 -5.09 34.32 -13.94
N THR A 69 -6.18 34.25 -14.72
CA THR A 69 -7.46 34.90 -14.38
C THR A 69 -8.05 34.35 -13.08
N LEU A 70 -7.97 33.03 -12.88
CA LEU A 70 -8.45 32.40 -11.64
C LEU A 70 -7.64 32.86 -10.43
N LEU A 71 -6.31 32.91 -10.53
CA LEU A 71 -5.44 33.36 -9.44
C LEU A 71 -5.72 34.82 -9.07
N THR A 72 -5.87 35.70 -10.06
CA THR A 72 -6.26 37.10 -9.81
C THR A 72 -7.64 37.20 -9.14
N ARG A 73 -8.59 36.32 -9.49
CA ARG A 73 -9.91 36.29 -8.86
C ARG A 73 -9.84 35.82 -7.41
N ILE A 74 -9.02 34.81 -7.12
CA ILE A 74 -8.78 34.32 -5.77
C ILE A 74 -8.15 35.40 -4.89
N GLU A 75 -7.17 36.14 -5.42
CA GLU A 75 -6.52 37.26 -4.71
C GLU A 75 -7.48 38.43 -4.44
N ARG A 76 -8.44 38.67 -5.34
CA ARG A 76 -9.43 39.76 -5.23
C ARG A 76 -10.69 39.38 -4.48
N GLN A 77 -10.87 38.12 -4.09
CA GLN A 77 -12.12 37.66 -3.48
C GLN A 77 -12.25 38.26 -2.07
N PRO A 78 -13.35 38.97 -1.75
CA PRO A 78 -13.57 39.46 -0.40
C PRO A 78 -13.72 38.26 0.56
N PRO A 79 -13.27 38.37 1.82
CA PRO A 79 -13.29 37.29 2.80
C PRO A 79 -14.71 36.97 3.32
N THR A 80 -15.72 36.91 2.45
CA THR A 80 -17.12 36.73 2.86
C THR A 80 -17.46 35.28 3.23
N GLU A 81 -16.70 34.29 2.76
CA GLU A 81 -16.87 32.87 3.14
C GLU A 81 -15.81 32.36 4.12
N ILE A 82 -14.73 33.13 4.32
CA ILE A 82 -13.65 32.79 5.26
C ILE A 82 -13.84 33.67 6.50
N PRO A 83 -13.89 33.11 7.73
CA PRO A 83 -14.05 33.91 8.94
C PRO A 83 -13.08 35.10 8.96
N ARG A 84 -13.57 36.28 9.34
CA ARG A 84 -12.76 37.51 9.38
C ARG A 84 -11.43 37.24 10.09
N GLY A 85 -10.32 37.52 9.40
CA GLY A 85 -8.97 37.32 9.92
C GLY A 85 -8.28 36.02 9.50
N ILE A 86 -8.99 35.09 8.84
CA ILE A 86 -8.37 33.88 8.27
C ILE A 86 -8.10 34.11 6.77
N THR A 87 -6.92 33.74 6.30
CA THR A 87 -6.55 33.83 4.88
C THR A 87 -6.76 32.49 4.16
N LEU A 88 -7.00 32.50 2.84
CA LEU A 88 -7.11 31.26 2.06
C LEU A 88 -5.89 30.33 2.22
N PRO A 89 -4.63 30.81 2.17
CA PRO A 89 -3.47 29.97 2.48
C PRO A 89 -3.56 29.28 3.85
N THR A 90 -4.04 29.99 4.88
CA THR A 90 -4.25 29.42 6.23
C THR A 90 -5.28 28.29 6.19
N VAL A 91 -6.42 28.49 5.51
CA VAL A 91 -7.47 27.46 5.38
C VAL A 91 -6.94 26.24 4.63
N LEU A 92 -6.23 26.44 3.52
CA LEU A 92 -5.65 25.34 2.73
C LEU A 92 -4.63 24.57 3.56
N GLY A 93 -3.72 25.26 4.26
CA GLY A 93 -2.76 24.64 5.17
C GLY A 93 -3.44 23.76 6.21
N GLN A 94 -4.45 24.29 6.92
CA GLN A 94 -5.21 23.50 7.91
C GLN A 94 -5.86 22.25 7.32
N ARG A 95 -6.40 22.33 6.09
CA ARG A 95 -7.03 21.17 5.43
C ARG A 95 -5.99 20.13 5.00
N ILE A 96 -4.82 20.56 4.53
CA ILE A 96 -3.70 19.66 4.22
C ILE A 96 -3.27 18.93 5.48
N GLU A 97 -3.00 19.66 6.57
CA GLU A 97 -2.59 19.06 7.84
C GLU A 97 -3.64 18.07 8.34
N LYS A 98 -4.92 18.46 8.34
CA LYS A 98 -6.02 17.58 8.73
C LYS A 98 -6.11 16.32 7.86
N ALA A 99 -5.93 16.44 6.54
CA ALA A 99 -5.98 15.29 5.65
C ALA A 99 -4.76 14.37 5.81
N MET A 100 -3.57 14.95 6.02
CA MET A 100 -2.34 14.21 6.34
C MET A 100 -2.46 13.44 7.65
N ASP A 101 -3.06 14.06 8.68
CA ASP A 101 -3.27 13.43 9.99
C ASP A 101 -4.32 12.31 9.93
N ARG A 102 -5.45 12.56 9.24
CA ARG A 102 -6.53 11.58 9.10
C ARG A 102 -6.04 10.26 8.50
N ASP A 103 -5.16 10.33 7.50
CA ASP A 103 -4.65 9.17 6.78
C ASP A 103 -3.26 8.70 7.30
N ASP A 104 -2.71 9.34 8.34
CA ASP A 104 -1.39 9.09 8.94
C ASP A 104 -0.27 9.08 7.87
N LEU A 105 -0.21 10.15 7.08
CA LEU A 105 0.69 10.26 5.93
C LEU A 105 2.05 10.88 6.27
N ARG A 106 2.21 11.52 7.44
CA ARG A 106 3.45 12.25 7.81
C ARG A 106 4.69 11.37 7.85
N GLY A 107 4.54 10.10 8.22
CA GLY A 107 5.65 9.15 8.24
C GLY A 107 6.10 8.66 6.87
N VAL A 108 5.36 8.97 5.80
CA VAL A 108 5.63 8.46 4.45
C VAL A 108 5.70 9.54 3.37
N LEU A 109 5.10 10.71 3.59
CA LEU A 109 5.00 11.77 2.61
C LEU A 109 5.31 13.14 3.23
N VAL A 110 6.02 13.96 2.47
CA VAL A 110 6.18 15.40 2.68
C VAL A 110 5.77 16.11 1.41
N LEU A 111 5.00 17.18 1.53
CA LEU A 111 4.46 17.93 0.41
C LEU A 111 5.26 19.23 0.26
N ASP A 112 5.78 19.46 -0.94
CA ASP A 112 6.46 20.69 -1.31
C ASP A 112 5.50 21.59 -2.08
N ILE A 113 5.06 22.67 -1.43
CA ILE A 113 3.98 23.54 -1.91
C ILE A 113 4.53 24.95 -2.04
N SER A 114 4.71 25.40 -3.27
CA SER A 114 5.33 26.69 -3.60
C SER A 114 4.33 27.85 -3.64
N ASP A 115 3.06 27.59 -3.97
CA ASP A 115 2.03 28.60 -4.17
C ASP A 115 0.60 28.13 -3.81
N VAL A 116 -0.37 29.05 -3.91
CA VAL A 116 -1.79 28.76 -3.64
C VAL A 116 -2.38 27.75 -4.62
N ALA A 117 -1.92 27.74 -5.89
CA ALA A 117 -2.38 26.77 -6.88
C ALA A 117 -1.98 25.35 -6.49
N GLY A 118 -0.72 25.17 -6.08
CA GLY A 118 -0.18 23.92 -5.58
C GLY A 118 -0.88 23.48 -4.30
N ALA A 119 -1.20 24.41 -3.39
CA ALA A 119 -1.98 24.09 -2.19
C ALA A 119 -3.39 23.58 -2.55
N ILE A 120 -4.08 24.22 -3.49
CA ILE A 120 -5.41 23.78 -3.98
C ILE A 120 -5.33 22.37 -4.60
N LYS A 121 -4.34 22.14 -5.48
CA LYS A 121 -4.11 20.81 -6.09
C LYS A 121 -3.84 19.75 -5.04
N THR A 122 -3.01 20.08 -4.05
CA THR A 122 -2.65 19.16 -2.96
C THR A 122 -3.85 18.79 -2.10
N VAL A 123 -4.64 19.78 -1.67
CA VAL A 123 -5.90 19.51 -0.93
C VAL A 123 -6.83 18.65 -1.78
N HIS A 124 -6.96 18.96 -3.08
CA HIS A 124 -7.82 18.19 -3.97
C HIS A 124 -7.39 16.71 -4.01
N VAL A 125 -6.11 16.40 -4.23
CA VAL A 125 -5.61 15.02 -4.28
C VAL A 125 -5.77 14.33 -2.93
N LEU A 126 -5.41 14.97 -1.82
CA LEU A 126 -5.52 14.39 -0.48
C LEU A 126 -6.97 14.03 -0.12
N GLU A 127 -7.92 14.92 -0.44
CA GLU A 127 -9.33 14.70 -0.14
C GLU A 127 -9.99 13.74 -1.11
N ARG A 128 -9.68 13.85 -2.40
CA ARG A 128 -10.25 13.00 -3.44
C ARG A 128 -9.83 11.55 -3.27
N CYS A 129 -8.59 11.30 -2.85
CA CYS A 129 -8.02 9.98 -2.61
C CYS A 129 -8.19 9.48 -1.16
N SER A 130 -9.07 10.11 -0.37
CA SER A 130 -9.32 9.67 1.01
C SER A 130 -9.77 8.20 1.05
N GLY A 131 -9.19 7.42 1.96
CA GLY A 131 -9.43 5.98 2.06
C GLY A 131 -8.49 5.12 1.19
N HIS A 132 -8.00 5.61 0.05
CA HIS A 132 -7.00 4.90 -0.78
C HIS A 132 -5.57 5.04 -0.24
N TRP A 133 -5.34 6.06 0.58
CA TRP A 133 -4.05 6.34 1.20
C TRP A 133 -3.54 5.24 2.12
N GLN A 134 -4.40 4.47 2.79
CA GLN A 134 -3.94 3.44 3.74
C GLN A 134 -3.12 2.33 3.07
N MET A 135 -3.61 1.82 1.94
CA MET A 135 -2.85 0.83 1.15
C MET A 135 -1.64 1.47 0.48
N MET A 136 -1.77 2.72 0.03
CA MET A 136 -0.64 3.42 -0.58
C MET A 136 0.49 3.70 0.41
N LYS A 137 0.17 4.01 1.66
CA LYS A 137 1.11 4.16 2.77
C LYS A 137 1.86 2.85 3.03
N THR A 138 1.12 1.73 3.08
CA THR A 138 1.71 0.39 3.20
C THR A 138 2.71 0.12 2.07
N PHE A 139 2.29 0.39 0.83
CA PHE A 139 3.14 0.26 -0.34
C PHE A 139 4.40 1.13 -0.26
N LEU A 140 4.28 2.41 0.12
CA LEU A 140 5.40 3.35 0.25
C LEU A 140 6.41 2.92 1.31
N ARG A 141 5.94 2.44 2.47
CA ARG A 141 6.84 1.92 3.53
C ARG A 141 7.63 0.72 3.04
N LEU A 142 6.95 -0.24 2.40
CA LEU A 142 7.62 -1.39 1.79
C LEU A 142 8.58 -0.95 0.67
N ALA A 143 8.20 0.04 -0.14
CA ALA A 143 9.02 0.54 -1.24
C ALA A 143 10.32 1.15 -0.72
N ALA A 144 10.27 1.86 0.42
CA ALA A 144 11.45 2.38 1.10
C ALA A 144 12.34 1.25 1.64
N VAL A 145 11.79 0.24 2.30
CA VAL A 145 12.55 -0.94 2.78
C VAL A 145 13.23 -1.68 1.63
N HIS A 146 12.56 -1.77 0.48
CA HIS A 146 13.07 -2.35 -0.75
C HIS A 146 13.90 -1.38 -1.61
N ARG A 147 14.21 -0.18 -1.11
CA ARG A 147 15.05 0.83 -1.80
C ARG A 147 14.58 1.15 -3.21
N LEU A 148 13.26 1.21 -3.40
CA LEU A 148 12.63 1.68 -4.63
C LEU A 148 12.52 3.20 -4.69
N THR A 149 12.63 3.86 -3.53
CA THR A 149 12.76 5.31 -3.43
C THR A 149 14.16 5.74 -3.87
N PRO A 150 14.36 7.01 -4.25
CA PRO A 150 15.68 7.53 -4.60
C PRO A 150 16.71 7.22 -3.50
N ALA A 151 17.95 6.89 -3.87
CA ALA A 151 18.96 6.35 -2.95
C ALA A 151 19.26 7.24 -1.71
N ASN A 152 19.01 8.55 -1.83
CA ASN A 152 19.20 9.53 -0.76
C ASN A 152 17.88 9.94 -0.08
N ALA A 153 16.75 9.37 -0.49
CA ALA A 153 15.44 9.65 0.09
C ALA A 153 15.13 8.62 1.18
N THR A 154 15.50 8.95 2.42
CA THR A 154 14.84 8.35 3.58
C THR A 154 13.39 8.83 3.62
N PRO A 155 12.42 7.96 3.94
CA PRO A 155 11.06 8.41 4.23
C PRO A 155 11.09 9.57 5.23
N PRO A 156 10.22 10.57 5.06
CA PRO A 156 9.11 10.65 4.09
C PRO A 156 9.52 11.02 2.65
N LEU A 157 8.79 10.50 1.66
CA LEU A 157 8.96 10.81 0.24
C LEU A 157 8.45 12.24 -0.05
N ARG A 158 9.27 13.07 -0.70
CA ARG A 158 8.93 14.46 -1.01
C ARG A 158 8.17 14.57 -2.32
N LEU A 159 6.89 14.93 -2.28
CA LEU A 159 6.07 15.18 -3.47
C LEU A 159 5.94 16.68 -3.72
N SER A 160 6.30 17.11 -4.92
CA SER A 160 6.04 18.49 -5.36
C SER A 160 4.59 18.62 -5.79
N ALA A 161 3.93 19.71 -5.38
CA ALA A 161 2.59 20.05 -5.87
C ALA A 161 2.55 20.21 -7.41
N GLU A 162 3.69 20.54 -8.04
CA GLU A 162 3.83 20.66 -9.49
C GLU A 162 3.89 19.29 -10.19
N SER A 163 4.31 18.24 -9.48
CA SER A 163 4.30 16.86 -10.00
C SER A 163 2.96 16.14 -9.83
N LEU A 164 1.98 16.78 -9.19
CA LEU A 164 0.64 16.19 -9.06
C LEU A 164 -0.02 16.12 -10.45
N PRO A 165 -0.68 15.00 -10.80
CA PRO A 165 -1.40 14.89 -12.06
C PRO A 165 -2.46 15.96 -12.20
N ALA A 166 -2.79 16.29 -13.44
CA ALA A 166 -3.96 17.09 -13.74
C ALA A 166 -5.22 16.44 -13.14
N THR A 167 -6.15 17.26 -12.70
CA THR A 167 -7.45 16.87 -12.15
C THR A 167 -8.22 15.96 -13.11
N THR A 168 -8.05 16.17 -14.42
CA THR A 168 -8.64 15.32 -15.47
C THR A 168 -8.12 13.88 -15.46
N ALA A 169 -6.89 13.64 -15.00
CA ALA A 169 -6.36 12.28 -14.85
C ALA A 169 -7.20 11.47 -13.86
N PHE A 170 -7.70 12.11 -12.79
CA PHE A 170 -8.57 11.47 -11.79
C PHE A 170 -9.99 11.18 -12.32
N ASP A 171 -10.39 11.79 -13.43
CA ASP A 171 -11.64 11.47 -14.13
C ASP A 171 -11.44 10.41 -15.22
N GLN A 172 -10.22 10.24 -15.74
CA GLN A 172 -9.90 9.34 -16.84
C GLN A 172 -9.50 7.92 -16.39
N MET A 173 -8.98 7.77 -15.16
CA MET A 173 -8.55 6.46 -14.64
C MET A 173 -9.03 6.21 -13.21
N PRO A 174 -9.04 4.95 -12.74
CA PRO A 174 -9.36 4.62 -11.37
C PRO A 174 -8.53 5.42 -10.35
N LEU A 175 -9.18 5.84 -9.27
CA LEU A 175 -8.58 6.72 -8.26
C LEU A 175 -7.29 6.17 -7.66
N ALA A 176 -7.21 4.87 -7.36
CA ALA A 176 -5.99 4.23 -6.85
C ALA A 176 -4.84 4.28 -7.87
N MET A 177 -5.15 4.20 -9.17
CA MET A 177 -4.17 4.31 -10.25
C MET A 177 -3.70 5.76 -10.43
N ALA A 178 -4.62 6.72 -10.42
CA ALA A 178 -4.27 8.15 -10.47
C ALA A 178 -3.41 8.55 -9.25
N LEU A 179 -3.77 8.04 -8.06
CA LEU A 179 -2.97 8.19 -6.85
C LEU A 179 -1.57 7.61 -7.03
N TYR A 180 -1.46 6.39 -7.54
CA TYR A 180 -0.15 5.79 -7.80
C TYR A 180 0.65 6.57 -8.85
N ALA A 181 0.01 7.10 -9.89
CA ALA A 181 0.70 7.91 -10.89
C ALA A 181 1.41 9.13 -10.28
N THR A 182 0.88 9.69 -9.18
CA THR A 182 1.52 10.79 -8.43
C THR A 182 2.86 10.39 -7.81
N ILE A 183 2.96 9.15 -7.31
CA ILE A 183 4.15 8.68 -6.56
C ILE A 183 5.09 7.83 -7.41
N GLY A 184 4.55 7.09 -8.39
CA GLY A 184 5.27 6.08 -9.16
C GLY A 184 6.39 6.69 -10.00
N GLN A 185 6.25 7.95 -10.41
CA GLN A 185 7.29 8.71 -11.11
C GLN A 185 8.56 8.90 -10.26
N GLN A 186 8.45 8.88 -8.94
CA GLN A 186 9.60 9.00 -8.03
C GLN A 186 10.25 7.64 -7.70
N LEU A 187 9.64 6.54 -8.13
CA LEU A 187 10.09 5.20 -7.79
C LEU A 187 10.89 4.60 -8.96
N THR A 188 11.98 3.91 -8.61
CA THR A 188 12.82 3.22 -9.59
C THR A 188 13.19 1.83 -9.09
N HIS A 189 13.27 0.88 -10.02
CA HIS A 189 13.78 -0.45 -9.75
C HIS A 189 14.91 -0.74 -10.73
N ARG A 190 16.14 -0.85 -10.22
CA ARG A 190 17.34 -1.14 -11.04
C ARG A 190 17.54 -0.15 -12.20
N GLY A 191 17.22 1.12 -11.97
CA GLY A 191 17.30 2.17 -12.99
C GLY A 191 16.07 2.27 -13.90
N THR A 192 15.16 1.29 -13.86
CA THR A 192 13.87 1.37 -14.57
C THR A 192 12.88 2.19 -13.75
N SER A 193 12.26 3.21 -14.36
CA SER A 193 11.18 3.97 -13.73
C SER A 193 9.97 3.08 -13.48
N LEU A 194 9.33 3.27 -12.32
CA LEU A 194 8.05 2.63 -11.99
C LEU A 194 6.87 3.60 -12.18
N ALA A 195 7.02 4.59 -13.06
CA ALA A 195 5.91 5.44 -13.47
C ALA A 195 4.80 4.60 -14.13
N LEU A 196 3.56 4.95 -13.83
CA LEU A 196 2.40 4.39 -14.53
C LEU A 196 2.36 4.96 -15.95
N GLN A 197 2.33 4.07 -16.94
CA GLN A 197 2.20 4.43 -18.35
C GLN A 197 0.93 3.82 -18.90
N GLN A 198 0.13 4.62 -19.60
CA GLN A 198 -1.00 4.13 -20.39
C GLN A 198 -0.51 3.95 -21.83
N VAL A 199 -0.69 2.75 -22.38
CA VAL A 199 -0.22 2.43 -23.74
C VAL A 199 -1.38 2.46 -24.73
N ASP A 200 -2.50 1.82 -24.37
CA ASP A 200 -3.72 1.78 -25.18
C ASP A 200 -4.96 1.77 -24.26
N ASP A 201 -6.16 1.71 -24.84
CA ASP A 201 -7.43 1.64 -24.11
C ASP A 201 -7.44 0.47 -23.11
N GLY A 202 -7.32 0.82 -21.83
CA GLY A 202 -7.34 -0.11 -20.70
C GLY A 202 -6.04 -0.91 -20.48
N HIS A 203 -4.98 -0.64 -21.26
CA HIS A 203 -3.68 -1.31 -21.14
C HIS A 203 -2.63 -0.37 -20.51
N PHE A 204 -1.99 -0.85 -19.47
CA PHE A 204 -1.08 -0.07 -18.64
C PHE A 204 0.21 -0.81 -18.35
N TRP A 205 1.26 -0.06 -18.07
CA TRP A 205 2.58 -0.54 -17.74
C TRP A 205 3.08 0.14 -16.47
N ILE A 206 3.78 -0.63 -15.63
CA ILE A 206 4.64 -0.10 -14.58
C ILE A 206 5.99 -0.80 -14.71
N GLY A 207 7.03 -0.06 -15.09
CA GLY A 207 8.30 -0.64 -15.50
C GLY A 207 8.12 -1.58 -16.69
N ASP A 208 8.50 -2.84 -16.53
CA ASP A 208 8.38 -3.91 -17.54
C ASP A 208 7.13 -4.80 -17.34
N LEU A 209 6.19 -4.37 -16.49
CA LEU A 209 5.00 -5.16 -16.12
C LEU A 209 3.74 -4.63 -16.82
N PRO A 210 3.30 -5.27 -17.92
CA PRO A 210 2.04 -4.92 -18.55
C PRO A 210 0.85 -5.53 -17.81
N PHE A 211 -0.21 -4.74 -17.62
CA PHE A 211 -1.44 -5.17 -17.00
C PHE A 211 -2.65 -4.46 -17.62
N ARG A 212 -3.84 -4.93 -17.28
CA ARG A 212 -5.10 -4.29 -17.66
C ARG A 212 -6.06 -4.19 -16.50
N VAL A 213 -6.92 -3.18 -16.53
CA VAL A 213 -8.07 -3.07 -15.62
C VAL A 213 -9.16 -4.02 -16.08
N VAL A 214 -9.72 -4.80 -15.16
CA VAL A 214 -10.86 -5.69 -15.47
C VAL A 214 -12.15 -4.95 -15.11
N PRO A 215 -12.99 -4.56 -16.09
CA PRO A 215 -14.27 -3.94 -15.79
C PRO A 215 -15.23 -4.98 -15.20
N LEU A 216 -16.18 -4.52 -14.38
CA LEU A 216 -17.13 -5.41 -13.68
C LEU A 216 -17.86 -6.37 -14.64
N GLY A 217 -18.30 -5.89 -15.81
CA GLY A 217 -19.00 -6.70 -16.81
C GLY A 217 -18.15 -7.76 -17.51
N ARG A 218 -16.83 -7.82 -17.26
CA ARG A 218 -15.94 -8.88 -17.75
C ARG A 218 -15.67 -9.96 -16.70
N LEU A 219 -16.12 -9.78 -15.46
CA LEU A 219 -16.05 -10.83 -14.44
C LEU A 219 -17.25 -11.78 -14.63
N PRO A 220 -17.05 -13.11 -14.59
CA PRO A 220 -18.15 -14.06 -14.64
C PRO A 220 -19.15 -13.87 -13.49
N GLY A 221 -20.39 -14.29 -13.71
CA GLY A 221 -21.40 -14.34 -12.66
C GLY A 221 -20.92 -15.16 -11.47
N GLY A 222 -21.07 -14.63 -10.25
CA GLY A 222 -20.60 -15.28 -9.02
C GLY A 222 -19.09 -15.24 -8.80
N HIS A 223 -18.31 -14.56 -9.66
CA HIS A 223 -16.87 -14.45 -9.45
C HIS A 223 -16.58 -13.74 -8.11
N PRO A 224 -15.70 -14.27 -7.23
CA PRO A 224 -15.43 -13.73 -5.89
C PRO A 224 -15.11 -12.24 -5.82
N TYR A 225 -14.45 -11.69 -6.84
CA TYR A 225 -14.11 -10.25 -6.89
C TYR A 225 -15.29 -9.34 -7.27
N THR A 226 -16.45 -9.88 -7.64
CA THR A 226 -17.66 -9.07 -7.89
C THR A 226 -18.18 -8.45 -6.60
N LYS A 227 -18.14 -9.19 -5.47
CA LYS A 227 -18.65 -8.74 -4.16
C LYS A 227 -17.88 -7.55 -3.58
N GLY A 228 -16.58 -7.44 -3.90
CA GLY A 228 -15.70 -6.37 -3.44
C GLY A 228 -15.32 -5.36 -4.53
N TYR A 229 -15.97 -5.40 -5.69
CA TYR A 229 -15.60 -4.57 -6.82
C TYR A 229 -15.82 -3.08 -6.51
N THR A 230 -14.79 -2.26 -6.74
CA THR A 230 -14.94 -0.80 -6.72
C THR A 230 -14.38 -0.21 -8.00
N LYS A 231 -15.04 0.82 -8.54
CA LYS A 231 -14.52 1.54 -9.71
C LYS A 231 -13.25 2.33 -9.39
N THR A 232 -13.08 2.71 -8.12
CA THR A 232 -11.93 3.50 -7.64
C THR A 232 -10.66 2.68 -7.46
N ASP A 233 -10.78 1.39 -7.17
CA ASP A 233 -9.66 0.44 -7.04
C ASP A 233 -10.05 -0.92 -7.65
N PRO A 234 -10.14 -1.00 -9.00
CA PRO A 234 -10.71 -2.16 -9.69
C PRO A 234 -9.72 -3.34 -9.75
N PRO A 235 -10.23 -4.55 -10.03
CA PRO A 235 -9.40 -5.72 -10.25
C PRO A 235 -8.41 -5.53 -11.40
N ILE A 236 -7.21 -6.05 -11.22
CA ILE A 236 -6.13 -5.97 -12.19
C ILE A 236 -5.79 -7.36 -12.70
N TYR A 237 -5.69 -7.47 -14.02
CA TYR A 237 -5.23 -8.68 -14.68
C TYR A 237 -3.82 -8.47 -15.22
N LEU A 238 -2.86 -9.17 -14.62
CA LEU A 238 -1.45 -9.15 -15.00
C LEU A 238 -1.22 -10.14 -16.13
N ARG A 239 -0.76 -9.63 -17.28
CA ARG A 239 -0.44 -10.45 -18.46
C ARG A 239 1.07 -10.48 -18.64
N TYR A 240 1.76 -11.44 -18.06
CA TYR A 240 3.21 -11.53 -18.27
C TYR A 240 3.56 -12.56 -19.35
N ASN A 241 4.16 -12.10 -20.44
CA ASN A 241 4.38 -12.88 -21.66
C ASN A 241 5.47 -13.97 -21.53
N PHE A 242 6.29 -13.96 -20.49
CA PHE A 242 7.33 -14.99 -20.28
C PHE A 242 6.77 -16.32 -19.73
N GLY A 243 5.53 -16.68 -20.08
CA GLY A 243 4.92 -17.97 -19.76
C GLY A 243 4.59 -18.22 -18.29
N CYS A 244 4.88 -17.30 -17.38
CA CYS A 244 4.88 -17.62 -15.95
C CYS A 244 3.70 -17.05 -15.14
N THR A 245 2.93 -16.08 -15.63
CA THR A 245 1.81 -15.54 -14.82
C THR A 245 0.64 -15.00 -15.62
N ARG A 246 -0.53 -15.51 -15.25
CA ARG A 246 -1.85 -14.98 -15.59
C ARG A 246 -2.55 -14.83 -14.23
N ASP A 247 -2.21 -13.72 -13.56
CA ASP A 247 -2.61 -13.45 -12.18
C ASP A 247 -3.69 -12.36 -12.18
N LEU A 248 -4.79 -12.62 -11.49
CA LEU A 248 -5.89 -11.71 -11.26
C LEU A 248 -5.86 -11.23 -9.80
N PHE A 249 -5.68 -9.93 -9.63
CA PHE A 249 -5.69 -9.27 -8.33
C PHE A 249 -7.08 -8.65 -8.08
N PRO A 250 -7.58 -8.71 -6.83
CA PRO A 250 -8.90 -8.16 -6.49
C PRO A 250 -8.96 -6.63 -6.63
N SER A 251 -7.81 -5.95 -6.53
CA SER A 251 -7.70 -4.51 -6.68
C SER A 251 -6.32 -4.09 -7.20
N PHE A 252 -6.19 -2.86 -7.66
CA PHE A 252 -4.92 -2.28 -8.10
C PHE A 252 -3.95 -2.08 -6.93
N SER A 253 -4.45 -1.66 -5.76
CA SER A 253 -3.62 -1.57 -4.54
C SER A 253 -3.00 -2.92 -4.16
N THR A 254 -3.78 -4.00 -4.27
CA THR A 254 -3.32 -5.37 -3.99
C THR A 254 -2.27 -5.81 -5.00
N PHE A 255 -2.48 -5.49 -6.28
CA PHE A 255 -1.53 -5.71 -7.35
C PHE A 255 -0.17 -5.03 -7.06
N LEU A 256 -0.16 -3.74 -6.67
CA LEU A 256 1.07 -3.00 -6.37
C LEU A 256 1.91 -3.68 -5.28
N ILE A 257 1.28 -4.05 -4.16
CA ILE A 257 1.97 -4.69 -3.06
C ILE A 257 2.50 -6.06 -3.48
N ALA A 258 1.69 -6.85 -4.20
CA ALA A 258 2.13 -8.13 -4.71
C ALA A 258 3.32 -8.00 -5.68
N MET A 259 3.32 -7.01 -6.57
CA MET A 259 4.43 -6.75 -7.50
C MET A 259 5.69 -6.29 -6.79
N LEU A 260 5.56 -5.44 -5.76
CA LEU A 260 6.69 -5.03 -4.94
C LEU A 260 7.42 -6.23 -4.32
N LEU A 261 6.66 -7.13 -3.70
CA LEU A 261 7.21 -8.31 -3.02
C LEU A 261 7.66 -9.41 -3.99
N ARG A 262 7.17 -9.39 -5.24
CA ARG A 262 7.44 -10.44 -6.23
C ARG A 262 8.48 -10.06 -7.28
N MET A 263 8.39 -8.87 -7.84
CA MET A 263 9.14 -8.45 -9.03
C MET A 263 10.17 -7.37 -8.70
N TRP A 264 9.83 -6.43 -7.80
CA TRP A 264 10.70 -5.29 -7.49
C TRP A 264 11.58 -5.48 -6.25
N TYR A 265 11.68 -6.71 -5.74
CA TYR A 265 12.43 -6.97 -4.51
C TYR A 265 13.96 -6.90 -4.68
N ARG A 266 14.48 -6.97 -5.92
CA ARG A 266 15.91 -7.19 -6.21
C ARG A 266 16.72 -5.91 -6.41
N ALA A 267 16.38 -4.82 -5.75
CA ALA A 267 17.21 -3.62 -5.77
C ALA A 267 18.61 -3.91 -5.17
N ARG A 268 19.65 -3.28 -5.74
CA ARG A 268 21.04 -3.51 -5.33
C ARG A 268 21.19 -3.19 -3.83
N GLY A 269 21.71 -4.16 -3.07
CA GLY A 269 21.96 -4.02 -1.63
C GLY A 269 20.77 -4.33 -0.72
N VAL A 270 19.59 -4.67 -1.27
CA VAL A 270 18.49 -5.24 -0.48
C VAL A 270 18.75 -6.73 -0.33
N GLY A 271 19.05 -7.18 0.89
CA GLY A 271 19.30 -8.59 1.22
C GLY A 271 18.05 -9.47 1.21
N TYR A 272 17.09 -9.15 0.34
CA TYR A 272 15.82 -9.86 0.25
C TYR A 272 16.03 -11.28 -0.25
N ARG A 273 15.58 -12.25 0.54
CA ARG A 273 15.80 -13.66 0.27
C ARG A 273 14.64 -14.51 0.76
N MET A 274 14.42 -15.61 0.07
CA MET A 274 13.70 -16.74 0.65
C MET A 274 14.58 -17.32 1.75
N VAL A 275 14.00 -17.55 2.92
CA VAL A 275 14.67 -18.17 4.06
C VAL A 275 14.38 -19.66 4.10
N LEU A 276 13.12 -20.02 3.91
CA LEU A 276 12.62 -21.37 4.07
C LEU A 276 11.40 -21.60 3.18
N GLY A 277 11.23 -22.83 2.69
CA GLY A 277 10.02 -23.28 1.99
C GLY A 277 9.57 -24.64 2.51
N ALA A 278 8.27 -24.82 2.70
CA ALA A 278 7.66 -26.06 3.19
C ALA A 278 6.49 -26.46 2.30
N GLY A 279 6.48 -27.73 1.86
CA GLY A 279 5.34 -28.33 1.18
C GLY A 279 4.35 -28.87 2.20
N ILE A 280 3.17 -28.25 2.27
CA ILE A 280 2.10 -28.63 3.20
C ILE A 280 1.04 -29.48 2.49
N GLY A 281 0.86 -29.25 1.19
CA GLY A 281 -0.21 -29.87 0.40
C GLY A 281 -1.45 -28.99 0.36
N ARG A 282 -2.15 -28.99 -0.78
CA ARG A 282 -3.36 -28.17 -1.00
C ARG A 282 -4.57 -28.68 -0.22
N ASP A 283 -4.55 -29.97 0.12
CA ASP A 283 -5.66 -30.64 0.79
C ASP A 283 -5.56 -30.58 2.32
N ASP A 284 -4.44 -30.10 2.86
CA ASP A 284 -4.32 -29.85 4.29
C ASP A 284 -5.34 -28.78 4.73
N PRO A 285 -6.23 -29.08 5.68
CA PRO A 285 -7.25 -28.14 6.12
C PRO A 285 -6.67 -26.87 6.72
N ARG A 286 -5.49 -26.94 7.37
CA ARG A 286 -4.79 -25.79 7.96
C ARG A 286 -4.24 -24.86 6.87
N TYR A 287 -3.73 -25.43 5.78
CA TYR A 287 -3.31 -24.67 4.60
C TYR A 287 -4.50 -23.92 3.97
N ARG A 288 -5.63 -24.61 3.77
CA ARG A 288 -6.85 -23.98 3.24
C ARG A 288 -7.37 -22.86 4.14
N ARG A 289 -7.33 -23.04 5.46
CA ARG A 289 -7.67 -21.98 6.44
C ARG A 289 -6.76 -20.77 6.30
N LEU A 290 -5.43 -20.97 6.19
CA LEU A 290 -4.48 -19.86 5.99
C LEU A 290 -4.77 -19.06 4.71
N ILE A 291 -5.26 -19.69 3.63
CA ILE A 291 -5.64 -19.02 2.38
C ILE A 291 -6.99 -18.31 2.46
N THR A 292 -7.93 -18.79 3.26
CA THR A 292 -9.33 -18.34 3.18
C THR A 292 -9.75 -17.47 4.36
N GLU A 293 -9.26 -17.75 5.57
CA GLU A 293 -9.65 -17.02 6.77
C GLU A 293 -9.05 -15.61 6.79
N ARG A 294 -9.74 -14.67 7.46
CA ARG A 294 -9.24 -13.31 7.64
C ARG A 294 -8.01 -13.32 8.56
N ILE A 295 -6.99 -12.57 8.17
CA ILE A 295 -5.83 -12.27 9.02
C ILE A 295 -6.05 -10.89 9.62
N THR A 296 -5.89 -10.79 10.93
CA THR A 296 -6.05 -9.54 11.68
C THR A 296 -4.78 -8.69 11.58
N GLU A 297 -4.91 -7.37 11.67
CA GLU A 297 -3.81 -6.42 11.42
C GLU A 297 -2.65 -6.56 12.43
N ASP A 298 -2.92 -7.08 13.63
CA ASP A 298 -1.89 -7.40 14.63
C ASP A 298 -0.98 -8.53 14.15
N LEU A 299 -1.52 -9.50 13.40
CA LEU A 299 -0.75 -10.60 12.80
C LEU A 299 -0.11 -10.19 11.47
N GLY A 300 -0.78 -9.35 10.68
CA GLY A 300 -0.23 -8.85 9.42
C GLY A 300 -1.30 -8.42 8.40
N ILE A 301 -0.83 -8.08 7.20
CA ILE A 301 -1.68 -7.69 6.07
C ILE A 301 -1.72 -8.84 5.05
N ALA A 302 -2.92 -9.35 4.78
CA ALA A 302 -3.16 -10.35 3.74
C ALA A 302 -3.30 -9.68 2.36
N VAL A 303 -2.61 -10.21 1.37
CA VAL A 303 -2.62 -9.76 -0.02
C VAL A 303 -2.94 -10.97 -0.88
N ASP A 304 -4.17 -10.99 -1.38
CA ASP A 304 -4.73 -12.13 -2.10
C ASP A 304 -4.65 -11.91 -3.61
N TRP A 305 -4.41 -12.99 -4.34
CA TRP A 305 -4.58 -12.99 -5.79
C TRP A 305 -4.93 -14.38 -6.27
N ARG A 306 -5.36 -14.45 -7.53
CA ARG A 306 -5.81 -15.67 -8.16
C ARG A 306 -4.97 -15.95 -9.38
N TYR A 307 -4.55 -17.19 -9.55
CA TYR A 307 -4.04 -17.69 -10.81
C TYR A 307 -5.18 -18.41 -11.53
N ASP A 308 -5.61 -17.90 -12.69
CA ASP A 308 -6.75 -18.40 -13.47
C ASP A 308 -6.32 -19.07 -14.79
N GLY A 309 -5.00 -19.22 -15.01
CA GLY A 309 -4.50 -19.74 -16.28
C GLY A 309 -4.87 -18.85 -17.47
N GLY A 310 -5.30 -17.61 -17.23
CA GLY A 310 -5.74 -16.58 -18.17
C GLY A 310 -7.05 -16.80 -18.88
N ASP A 311 -7.86 -17.68 -18.31
CA ASP A 311 -9.27 -17.73 -18.61
C ASP A 311 -10.04 -17.36 -17.34
N LEU A 312 -10.65 -16.18 -17.36
CA LEU A 312 -11.49 -15.69 -16.26
C LEU A 312 -12.67 -16.63 -15.99
N ASN A 313 -13.08 -17.44 -16.97
CA ASN A 313 -14.19 -18.38 -16.86
C ASN A 313 -13.74 -19.80 -16.47
N ALA A 314 -12.44 -20.08 -16.42
CA ALA A 314 -11.97 -21.42 -16.09
C ALA A 314 -12.34 -21.74 -14.64
N ALA A 315 -13.13 -22.79 -14.44
CA ALA A 315 -13.50 -23.24 -13.09
C ALA A 315 -12.49 -24.23 -12.50
N THR A 316 -11.78 -24.99 -13.34
CA THR A 316 -11.04 -26.20 -12.93
C THR A 316 -9.55 -25.99 -12.69
N GLN A 317 -8.96 -24.88 -13.18
CA GLN A 317 -7.52 -24.60 -13.05
C GLN A 317 -7.21 -23.38 -12.17
N VAL A 318 -8.19 -22.97 -11.36
CA VAL A 318 -8.03 -21.82 -10.47
C VAL A 318 -7.23 -22.21 -9.24
N SER A 319 -6.26 -21.37 -8.88
CA SER A 319 -5.61 -21.47 -7.57
C SER A 319 -5.55 -20.11 -6.90
N ASP A 320 -6.08 -20.04 -5.69
CA ASP A 320 -5.99 -18.87 -4.82
C ASP A 320 -4.63 -18.84 -4.14
N HIS A 321 -4.00 -17.69 -4.16
CA HIS A 321 -2.67 -17.44 -3.64
C HIS A 321 -2.76 -16.30 -2.62
N ARG A 322 -1.87 -16.31 -1.64
CA ARG A 322 -1.85 -15.31 -0.59
C ARG A 322 -0.43 -14.92 -0.21
N ARG A 323 -0.23 -13.64 0.09
CA ARG A 323 0.93 -13.14 0.85
C ARG A 323 0.44 -12.61 2.18
N VAL A 324 1.21 -12.84 3.23
CA VAL A 324 0.93 -12.30 4.56
C VAL A 324 2.13 -11.49 5.00
N ILE A 325 1.98 -10.17 4.98
CA ILE A 325 3.04 -9.24 5.36
C ILE A 325 3.02 -9.08 6.86
N VAL A 326 4.10 -9.46 7.52
CA VAL A 326 4.20 -9.44 8.99
C VAL A 326 5.11 -8.32 9.50
N SER A 327 5.95 -7.76 8.62
CA SER A 327 6.85 -6.62 8.89
C SER A 327 7.12 -5.81 7.63
N GLY A 328 7.50 -4.55 7.80
CA GLY A 328 7.93 -3.58 6.77
C GLY A 328 6.85 -2.56 6.40
N PHE A 329 5.69 -2.59 7.06
CA PHE A 329 4.55 -1.73 6.76
C PHE A 329 4.17 -0.81 7.93
N ARG A 330 4.79 -0.97 9.10
CA ARG A 330 4.61 -0.07 10.24
C ARG A 330 5.68 1.02 10.24
N LEU A 331 5.43 2.07 11.03
CA LEU A 331 6.40 3.15 11.22
C LEU A 331 7.68 2.58 11.85
N ASN A 332 8.85 3.04 11.40
CA ASN A 332 10.18 2.64 11.87
C ASN A 332 10.61 1.19 11.58
N GLU A 333 9.79 0.36 10.93
CA GLU A 333 10.22 -0.96 10.47
C GLU A 333 11.19 -0.81 9.29
N THR A 334 12.43 -1.28 9.46
CA THR A 334 13.47 -1.29 8.41
C THR A 334 13.61 -2.65 7.73
N ILE A 335 12.86 -3.65 8.22
CA ILE A 335 12.85 -5.02 7.74
C ILE A 335 11.47 -5.33 7.19
N ALA A 336 11.41 -5.87 5.98
CA ALA A 336 10.20 -6.41 5.39
C ALA A 336 10.26 -7.93 5.50
N ALA A 337 9.21 -8.53 6.06
CA ALA A 337 9.08 -9.96 6.21
C ALA A 337 7.65 -10.39 5.86
N HIS A 338 7.52 -11.51 5.14
CA HIS A 338 6.20 -12.03 4.79
C HIS A 338 6.22 -13.54 4.50
N LEU A 339 5.02 -14.11 4.49
CA LEU A 339 4.74 -15.45 4.00
C LEU A 339 4.24 -15.37 2.56
N ARG A 340 4.63 -16.33 1.72
CA ARG A 340 4.03 -16.57 0.40
C ARG A 340 3.40 -17.96 0.41
N VAL A 341 2.10 -18.01 0.17
CA VAL A 341 1.26 -19.20 0.25
C VAL A 341 0.74 -19.49 -1.14
N VAL A 342 1.33 -20.48 -1.82
CA VAL A 342 1.05 -20.79 -3.22
C VAL A 342 1.05 -22.29 -3.46
N ARG A 343 0.02 -22.82 -4.13
CA ARG A 343 -0.01 -24.19 -4.66
C ARG A 343 0.33 -25.31 -3.66
N GLY A 344 -0.04 -25.17 -2.39
CA GLY A 344 0.27 -26.14 -1.32
C GLY A 344 1.64 -25.93 -0.66
N VAL A 345 2.35 -24.85 -1.00
CA VAL A 345 3.65 -24.49 -0.47
C VAL A 345 3.54 -23.19 0.33
N ILE A 346 4.30 -23.13 1.43
CA ILE A 346 4.51 -21.92 2.23
C ILE A 346 5.99 -21.56 2.17
N GLU A 347 6.29 -20.33 1.77
CA GLU A 347 7.64 -19.78 1.72
C GLU A 347 7.76 -18.58 2.66
N LEU A 348 8.89 -18.48 3.37
CA LEU A 348 9.21 -17.36 4.26
C LEU A 348 10.24 -16.46 3.60
N TRP A 349 9.96 -15.16 3.52
CA TRP A 349 10.76 -14.17 2.81
C TRP A 349 11.06 -12.97 3.70
N THR A 350 12.33 -12.54 3.75
CA THR A 350 12.74 -11.35 4.54
C THR A 350 13.85 -10.53 3.89
N THR A 351 13.89 -9.23 4.18
CA THR A 351 15.05 -8.34 3.95
C THR A 351 16.05 -8.34 5.10
N GLU A 352 15.73 -8.97 6.23
CA GLU A 352 16.61 -9.06 7.40
C GLU A 352 17.96 -9.69 7.02
N ARG A 353 19.04 -9.07 7.49
CA ARG A 353 20.38 -9.64 7.36
C ARG A 353 20.56 -10.72 8.41
N PRO A 354 21.08 -11.91 8.05
CA PRO A 354 21.27 -12.97 9.02
C PRO A 354 22.28 -12.50 10.09
N ALA A 355 21.90 -12.61 11.37
CA ALA A 355 22.76 -12.26 12.49
C ALA A 355 23.79 -13.35 12.82
N ALA A 356 23.65 -14.54 12.23
CA ALA A 356 24.53 -15.69 12.42
C ALA A 356 24.72 -16.51 11.14
N SER A 357 25.67 -17.44 11.16
CA SER A 357 25.95 -18.35 10.05
C SER A 357 24.78 -19.32 9.78
N ARG A 358 24.80 -19.98 8.62
CA ARG A 358 23.71 -20.87 8.18
C ARG A 358 23.45 -22.07 9.09
N SER A 359 24.44 -22.52 9.85
CA SER A 359 24.34 -23.65 10.78
C SER A 359 23.53 -23.35 12.05
N HIS A 360 23.30 -22.07 12.35
CA HIS A 360 22.52 -21.66 13.52
C HIS A 360 21.01 -21.77 13.26
N PRO A 361 20.20 -21.96 14.33
CA PRO A 361 18.74 -21.96 14.23
C PRO A 361 18.20 -20.68 13.60
N LEU A 362 17.02 -20.77 12.93
CA LEU A 362 16.41 -19.62 12.27
C LEU A 362 16.12 -18.46 13.22
N ALA A 363 15.74 -18.73 14.47
CA ALA A 363 15.51 -17.70 15.48
C ALA A 363 16.78 -16.90 15.83
N VAL A 364 17.96 -17.53 15.75
CA VAL A 364 19.25 -16.86 15.96
C VAL A 364 19.65 -16.07 14.71
N ARG A 365 19.37 -16.62 13.52
CA ARG A 365 19.70 -15.97 12.25
C ARG A 365 18.81 -14.78 11.94
N TYR A 366 17.52 -14.85 12.26
CA TYR A 366 16.50 -13.86 11.90
C TYR A 366 15.66 -13.48 13.12
N PRO A 367 16.26 -12.87 14.16
CA PRO A 367 15.60 -12.59 15.43
C PRO A 367 14.37 -11.69 15.30
N VAL A 368 14.29 -10.84 14.26
CA VAL A 368 13.13 -9.97 14.04
C VAL A 368 12.03 -10.69 13.25
N SER A 369 12.36 -11.32 12.13
CA SER A 369 11.35 -11.91 11.24
C SER A 369 10.74 -13.20 11.80
N MET A 370 11.54 -14.01 12.50
CA MET A 370 11.15 -15.33 12.98
C MET A 370 9.94 -15.32 13.94
N PRO A 371 9.91 -14.53 15.03
CA PRO A 371 8.75 -14.50 15.93
C PRO A 371 7.46 -14.05 15.21
N LEU A 372 7.57 -13.16 14.22
CA LEU A 372 6.43 -12.65 13.46
C LEU A 372 5.84 -13.71 12.51
N TRP A 373 6.68 -14.47 11.81
CA TRP A 373 6.21 -15.64 11.05
C TRP A 373 5.60 -16.70 11.97
N GLY A 374 6.26 -16.99 13.10
CA GLY A 374 5.79 -17.95 14.09
C GLY A 374 4.40 -17.59 14.61
N ALA A 375 4.11 -16.31 14.87
CA ALA A 375 2.80 -15.85 15.32
C ALA A 375 1.68 -16.19 14.30
N VAL A 376 1.89 -15.89 13.02
CA VAL A 376 0.93 -16.24 11.95
C VAL A 376 0.80 -17.76 11.84
N LEU A 377 1.92 -18.48 11.76
CA LEU A 377 1.90 -19.94 11.55
C LEU A 377 1.25 -20.69 12.73
N ARG A 378 1.48 -20.26 13.97
CA ARG A 378 0.82 -20.84 15.17
C ARG A 378 -0.68 -20.68 15.11
N ARG A 379 -1.19 -19.52 14.67
CA ARG A 379 -2.63 -19.27 14.56
C ARG A 379 -3.34 -20.34 13.71
N PHE A 380 -2.64 -20.90 12.73
CA PHE A 380 -3.14 -21.93 11.83
C PHE A 380 -2.61 -23.34 12.15
N GLY A 381 -1.81 -23.52 13.20
CA GLY A 381 -1.22 -24.82 13.55
C GLY A 381 -0.20 -25.33 12.52
N LEU A 382 0.49 -24.43 11.81
CA LEU A 382 1.46 -24.72 10.74
C LEU A 382 2.92 -24.47 11.16
N GLU A 383 3.16 -23.94 12.36
CA GLU A 383 4.51 -23.53 12.77
C GLU A 383 5.50 -24.70 12.76
N HIS A 384 5.16 -25.84 13.36
CA HIS A 384 6.07 -26.99 13.42
C HIS A 384 6.46 -27.49 12.03
N ASP A 385 5.47 -27.71 11.15
CA ASP A 385 5.69 -28.27 9.81
C ASP A 385 6.48 -27.32 8.91
N VAL A 386 6.25 -26.01 9.05
CA VAL A 386 6.97 -25.00 8.27
C VAL A 386 8.36 -24.77 8.82
N ILE A 387 8.52 -24.51 10.12
CA ILE A 387 9.79 -24.09 10.71
C ILE A 387 10.76 -25.26 10.89
N ASN A 388 10.26 -26.42 11.34
CA ASN A 388 11.12 -27.59 11.58
C ASN A 388 11.15 -28.55 10.38
N GLY A 389 10.05 -28.63 9.61
CA GLY A 389 9.95 -29.49 8.42
C GLY A 389 10.36 -28.82 7.11
N GLY A 390 10.48 -27.49 7.09
CA GLY A 390 10.82 -26.74 5.89
C GLY A 390 12.27 -26.87 5.46
N ARG A 391 12.51 -26.68 4.17
CA ARG A 391 13.86 -26.66 3.58
C ARG A 391 14.40 -25.23 3.54
N VAL A 392 15.59 -25.03 4.07
CA VAL A 392 16.28 -23.72 4.05
C VAL A 392 16.76 -23.41 2.62
N ALA A 393 16.50 -22.18 2.16
CA ALA A 393 16.93 -21.73 0.84
C ALA A 393 18.47 -21.67 0.73
N GLY A 394 19.02 -22.22 -0.36
CA GLY A 394 20.47 -22.22 -0.63
C GLY A 394 21.23 -23.45 -0.11
N GLY A 395 20.54 -24.49 0.34
CA GLY A 395 21.08 -25.86 0.33
C GLY A 395 21.11 -26.42 -1.11
N PRO A 396 21.84 -27.52 -1.37
CA PRO A 396 21.83 -28.17 -2.67
C PRO A 396 20.39 -28.47 -3.07
N SER A 397 19.94 -27.88 -4.18
CA SER A 397 18.62 -28.12 -4.72
C SER A 397 18.54 -29.58 -5.15
N ILE A 398 17.94 -30.44 -4.32
CA ILE A 398 17.46 -31.73 -4.80
C ILE A 398 16.40 -31.37 -5.84
N GLY A 399 16.70 -31.64 -7.12
CA GLY A 399 15.84 -31.34 -8.24
C GLY A 399 14.41 -31.70 -7.91
N SER A 400 13.51 -30.72 -8.06
CA SER A 400 12.09 -30.90 -7.84
C SER A 400 11.52 -31.87 -8.88
N THR A 401 11.56 -33.16 -8.59
CA THR A 401 10.63 -34.15 -9.12
C THR A 401 9.27 -33.96 -8.43
N LEU A 402 8.59 -32.88 -8.77
CA LEU A 402 7.15 -32.73 -8.56
C LEU A 402 6.53 -32.50 -9.95
N SER A 403 6.53 -33.59 -10.72
CA SER A 403 5.64 -33.83 -11.86
C SER A 403 4.61 -34.84 -11.39
N GLY A 404 3.35 -34.41 -11.33
CA GLY A 404 2.18 -35.14 -10.82
C GLY A 404 1.10 -34.15 -10.45
#